data_AF-A0A815YCX3-F1
#
_entry.id   AF-A0A815YCX3-F1
#
_cell.length_a   1.000
_cell.length_b   1.000
_cell.length_c   1.000
_cell.angle_alpha   90.00
_cell.angle_beta   90.00
_cell.angle_gamma   90.00
#
_symmetry.space_group_name_H-M   'P 1'
#
loop_
_entity.id
_entity.type
_entity.pdbx_description
1 polymer ?
#
loop_
_entity_poly.entity_id
_entity_poly.type
_entity_poly.pdbx_seq_one_letter_code
_entity_poly.pdbx_strand_id
1 'polypeptide(L)'
;ELWNLYLDFCVQRLRQASDSNKTEHISICDRIFSLASEQISLTSEHYLEWVSIVDNNRAKVIIKKATDHYPNDASLWNKRLSLLIEESVDCKTIKKEFKLACGNSDVKKSSLIWNTIIDYAQENDHK
;
A
#
# COMPACT_ATOMS: atom_id res chain seq x y z
N GLU A 1 -7.74 20.75 1.29
CA GLU A 1 -7.71 20.98 -0.17
C GLU A 1 -8.85 20.22 -0.83
N LEU A 2 -9.39 20.72 -1.94
CA LEU A 2 -10.56 20.15 -2.64
C LEU A 2 -10.36 18.68 -3.07
N TRP A 3 -9.11 18.30 -3.35
CA TRP A 3 -8.74 16.93 -3.73
C TRP A 3 -9.08 15.89 -2.68
N ASN A 4 -8.76 16.14 -1.40
CA ASN A 4 -9.02 15.17 -0.33
C ASN A 4 -10.52 14.88 -0.22
N LEU A 5 -11.34 15.94 -0.27
CA LEU A 5 -12.80 15.84 -0.20
C LEU A 5 -13.36 15.06 -1.39
N TYR A 6 -12.79 15.26 -2.57
CA TYR A 6 -13.18 14.56 -3.79
C TYR A 6 -12.74 13.08 -3.77
N LEU A 7 -11.54 12.78 -3.29
CA LEU A 7 -11.03 11.41 -3.15
C LEU A 7 -11.85 10.62 -2.13
N ASP A 8 -12.12 11.21 -0.97
CA ASP A 8 -12.98 10.62 0.07
C ASP A 8 -14.37 10.32 -0.47
N PHE A 9 -14.95 11.24 -1.23
CA PHE A 9 -16.24 11.04 -1.88
C PHE A 9 -16.20 9.88 -2.88
N CYS A 10 -15.15 9.76 -3.71
CA CYS A 10 -15.02 8.66 -4.66
C CYS A 10 -14.93 7.30 -3.95
N VAL A 11 -14.12 7.24 -2.89
CA VAL A 11 -13.97 6.03 -2.05
C VAL A 11 -15.29 5.65 -1.37
N GLN A 12 -16.00 6.63 -0.80
CA GLN A 12 -17.32 6.39 -0.20
C GLN A 12 -18.32 5.84 -1.21
N ARG A 13 -18.34 6.39 -2.44
CA ARG A 13 -19.19 5.85 -3.51
C ARG A 13 -18.82 4.44 -3.92
N LEU A 14 -17.52 4.12 -4.00
CA LEU A 14 -17.06 2.77 -4.26
C LEU A 14 -17.53 1.79 -3.17
N ARG A 15 -17.47 2.19 -1.89
CA ARG A 15 -17.95 1.36 -0.76
C ARG A 15 -19.46 1.12 -0.80
N GLN A 16 -20.21 2.00 -1.44
CA GLN A 16 -21.67 1.89 -1.63
C GLN A 16 -22.05 1.21 -2.95
N ALA A 17 -21.07 0.88 -3.81
CA ALA A 17 -21.31 0.25 -5.09
C ALA A 17 -21.82 -1.20 -4.91
N SER A 18 -22.73 -1.61 -5.79
CA SER A 18 -23.15 -3.01 -5.87
C SER A 18 -22.12 -3.83 -6.63
N ASP A 19 -22.10 -5.15 -6.46
CA ASP A 19 -21.12 -6.00 -7.14
C ASP A 19 -21.17 -5.86 -8.68
N SER A 20 -22.34 -5.53 -9.24
CA SER A 20 -22.55 -5.32 -10.68
C SER A 20 -21.82 -4.10 -11.27
N ASN A 21 -21.55 -3.05 -10.48
CA ASN A 21 -20.87 -1.83 -10.96
C ASN A 21 -19.53 -1.58 -10.25
N LYS A 22 -19.15 -2.42 -9.29
CA LYS A 22 -17.93 -2.27 -8.49
C LYS A 22 -16.67 -2.15 -9.34
N THR A 23 -16.53 -2.96 -10.40
CA THR A 23 -15.37 -2.91 -11.29
C THR A 23 -15.22 -1.57 -12.00
N GLU A 24 -16.33 -0.99 -12.46
CA GLU A 24 -16.33 0.34 -13.09
C GLU A 24 -15.95 1.42 -12.07
N HIS A 25 -16.51 1.36 -10.87
CA HIS A 25 -16.17 2.29 -9.79
C HIS A 25 -14.70 2.19 -9.36
N ILE A 26 -14.11 0.98 -9.32
CA ILE A 26 -12.68 0.78 -9.05
C ILE A 26 -11.85 1.47 -10.14
N SER A 27 -12.19 1.25 -11.41
CA SER A 27 -11.49 1.88 -12.55
C SER A 27 -11.51 3.41 -12.50
N ILE A 28 -12.68 3.99 -12.16
CA ILE A 28 -12.82 5.44 -11.98
C ILE A 28 -11.94 5.92 -10.81
N CYS A 29 -11.97 5.22 -9.67
CA CYS A 29 -11.15 5.60 -8.52
C CYS A 29 -9.65 5.50 -8.84
N ASP A 30 -9.19 4.41 -9.46
CA ASP A 30 -7.78 4.23 -9.87
C ASP A 30 -7.30 5.36 -10.77
N ARG A 31 -8.15 5.79 -11.72
CA ARG A 31 -7.85 6.92 -12.60
C ARG A 31 -7.74 8.24 -11.83
N ILE A 32 -8.66 8.51 -10.90
CA ILE A 32 -8.67 9.75 -10.11
C ILE A 32 -7.44 9.79 -9.19
N PHE A 33 -7.14 8.71 -8.47
CA PHE A 33 -5.94 8.62 -7.64
C PHE A 33 -4.67 8.77 -8.49
N SER A 34 -4.62 8.15 -9.68
CA SER A 34 -3.49 8.31 -10.61
C SER A 34 -3.24 9.78 -10.95
N LEU A 35 -4.28 10.51 -11.36
CA LEU A 35 -4.18 11.94 -11.68
C LEU A 35 -3.75 12.78 -10.47
N ALA A 36 -4.32 12.53 -9.29
CA ALA A 36 -3.95 13.23 -8.07
C ALA A 36 -2.48 12.94 -7.66
N SER A 37 -2.00 11.72 -7.94
CA SER A 37 -0.61 11.31 -7.66
C SER A 37 0.42 11.98 -8.57
N GLU A 38 0.01 12.44 -9.75
CA GLU A 38 0.86 13.22 -10.67
C GLU A 38 0.98 14.68 -10.24
N GLN A 39 -0.04 15.19 -9.54
CA GLN A 39 -0.07 16.55 -8.98
C GLN A 39 0.47 16.64 -7.54
N ILE A 40 1.05 15.55 -7.02
CA ILE A 40 1.60 15.45 -5.65
C ILE A 40 0.55 15.87 -4.59
N SER A 41 -0.72 15.55 -4.84
CA SER A 41 -1.84 15.92 -3.95
C SER A 41 -2.29 14.77 -3.04
N LEU A 42 -1.65 13.60 -3.12
CA LEU A 42 -1.98 12.43 -2.29
C LEU A 42 -1.19 12.43 -0.99
N THR A 43 -1.83 12.15 0.13
CA THR A 43 -1.19 11.83 1.41
C THR A 43 -0.79 10.35 1.43
N SER A 44 -0.04 9.91 2.44
CA SER A 44 0.27 8.49 2.62
C SER A 44 -0.99 7.64 2.86
N GLU A 45 -1.98 8.17 3.58
CA GLU A 45 -3.29 7.53 3.80
C GLU A 45 -4.04 7.31 2.47
N HIS A 46 -4.01 8.30 1.55
CA HIS A 46 -4.60 8.12 0.23
C HIS A 46 -3.94 7.00 -0.57
N TYR A 47 -2.62 6.86 -0.46
CA TYR A 47 -1.92 5.75 -1.11
C TYR A 47 -2.32 4.39 -0.52
N LEU A 48 -2.51 4.29 0.79
CA LEU A 48 -2.99 3.06 1.43
C LEU A 48 -4.41 2.71 0.99
N GLU A 49 -5.31 3.69 0.94
CA GLU A 49 -6.68 3.48 0.45
C GLU A 49 -6.67 3.03 -1.01
N TRP A 50 -5.89 3.71 -1.86
CA TRP A 50 -5.75 3.37 -3.28
C TRP A 50 -5.24 1.93 -3.48
N VAL A 51 -4.22 1.53 -2.72
CA VAL A 51 -3.69 0.16 -2.73
C VAL A 51 -4.72 -0.88 -2.31
N SER A 52 -5.70 -0.53 -1.46
CA SER A 52 -6.71 -1.48 -0.97
C SER A 52 -7.83 -1.77 -1.97
N ILE A 53 -8.02 -0.92 -2.98
CA ILE A 53 -9.15 -1.01 -3.92
C ILE A 53 -8.76 -1.58 -5.30
N VAL A 54 -7.46 -1.63 -5.61
CA VAL A 54 -6.94 -2.14 -6.89
C VAL A 54 -6.49 -3.60 -6.76
N ASP A 55 -6.24 -4.26 -7.90
CA ASP A 55 -5.66 -5.60 -7.91
C ASP A 55 -4.20 -5.62 -7.41
N ASN A 56 -3.72 -6.80 -7.01
CA ASN A 56 -2.38 -6.98 -6.43
C ASN A 56 -1.23 -6.49 -7.33
N ASN A 57 -1.33 -6.64 -8.65
CA ASN A 57 -0.26 -6.19 -9.55
C ASN A 57 -0.19 -4.67 -9.56
N ARG A 58 -1.35 -4.01 -9.65
CA ARG A 58 -1.46 -2.56 -9.58
C ARG A 58 -1.04 -2.02 -8.21
N ALA A 59 -1.48 -2.67 -7.12
CA ALA A 59 -1.13 -2.35 -5.74
C ALA A 59 0.39 -2.30 -5.52
N LYS A 60 1.15 -3.26 -6.06
CA LYS A 60 2.63 -3.29 -5.96
C LYS A 60 3.30 -2.09 -6.60
N VAL A 61 2.80 -1.65 -7.75
CA VAL A 61 3.34 -0.46 -8.44
C VAL A 61 3.07 0.79 -7.62
N ILE A 62 1.84 0.93 -7.11
CA ILE A 62 1.42 2.09 -6.33
C ILE A 62 2.16 2.16 -5.00
N ILE A 63 2.25 1.05 -4.25
CA ILE A 63 2.91 1.06 -2.94
C ILE A 63 4.40 1.33 -3.04
N LYS A 64 5.05 0.90 -4.13
CA LYS A 64 6.43 1.26 -4.42
C LYS A 64 6.55 2.77 -4.63
N LYS A 65 5.72 3.36 -5.48
CA LYS A 65 5.68 4.82 -5.69
C LYS A 65 5.43 5.57 -4.37
N ALA A 66 4.52 5.07 -3.53
CA ALA A 66 4.18 5.67 -2.25
C ALA A 66 5.35 5.66 -1.27
N THR A 67 6.05 4.52 -1.14
CA THR A 67 7.25 4.40 -0.27
C THR A 67 8.44 5.21 -0.79
N ASP A 68 8.51 5.48 -2.09
CA ASP A 68 9.52 6.40 -2.65
C ASP A 68 9.17 7.87 -2.32
N HIS A 69 7.89 8.25 -2.26
CA HIS A 69 7.44 9.61 -1.89
C HIS A 69 7.44 9.85 -0.37
N TYR A 70 7.13 8.80 0.41
CA TYR A 70 7.01 8.84 1.86
C TYR A 70 7.93 7.79 2.51
N PRO A 71 9.26 7.94 2.39
CA PRO A 71 10.21 6.93 2.82
C PRO A 71 10.21 6.68 4.34
N ASN A 72 9.73 7.63 5.14
CA ASN A 72 9.67 7.52 6.59
C ASN A 72 8.33 6.95 7.10
N ASP A 73 7.34 6.73 6.22
CA ASP A 73 6.02 6.24 6.64
C ASP A 73 6.03 4.71 6.82
N ALA A 74 6.02 4.27 8.07
CA ALA A 74 6.05 2.86 8.41
C ALA A 74 4.81 2.08 7.94
N SER A 75 3.65 2.72 7.83
CA SER A 75 2.41 2.06 7.39
C SER A 75 2.50 1.68 5.91
N LEU A 76 3.07 2.56 5.08
CA LEU A 76 3.32 2.28 3.66
C LEU A 76 4.34 1.14 3.48
N TRP A 77 5.45 1.18 4.23
CA TRP A 77 6.42 0.09 4.20
C TRP A 77 5.83 -1.24 4.67
N ASN A 78 4.97 -1.20 5.69
CA ASN A 78 4.30 -2.38 6.18
C ASN A 78 3.42 -3.01 5.11
N LYS A 79 2.58 -2.20 4.46
CA LYS A 79 1.72 -2.68 3.38
C LYS A 79 2.54 -3.24 2.20
N ARG A 80 3.69 -2.64 1.87
CA ARG A 80 4.61 -3.15 0.84
C ARG A 80 5.15 -4.54 1.20
N LEU A 81 5.56 -4.75 2.45
CA LEU A 81 6.03 -6.06 2.93
C LEU A 81 4.89 -7.09 2.96
N SER A 82 3.71 -6.73 3.47
CA SER A 82 2.54 -7.61 3.49
C SER A 82 2.16 -8.10 2.10
N LEU A 83 2.15 -7.21 1.09
CA LEU A 83 1.86 -7.60 -0.30
C LEU A 83 2.85 -8.63 -0.86
N LEU A 84 4.14 -8.52 -0.50
CA LEU A 84 5.15 -9.50 -0.92
C LEU A 84 4.98 -10.85 -0.20
N ILE A 85 4.60 -10.81 1.07
CA ILE A 85 4.33 -12.01 1.88
C ILE A 85 3.09 -12.74 1.36
N GLU A 86 2.00 -12.02 1.11
CA GLU A 86 0.73 -12.56 0.58
C GLU A 86 0.92 -13.26 -0.76
N GLU A 87 1.82 -12.76 -1.61
CA GLU A 87 2.18 -13.39 -2.89
C GLU A 87 3.17 -14.54 -2.78
N SER A 88 3.56 -14.92 -1.56
CA SER A 88 4.54 -15.98 -1.31
C SER A 88 5.86 -15.73 -2.06
N VAL A 89 6.27 -14.47 -2.15
CA VAL A 89 7.56 -14.10 -2.74
C VAL A 89 8.69 -14.72 -1.90
N ASP A 90 9.80 -15.06 -2.55
CA ASP A 90 10.91 -15.72 -1.90
C ASP A 90 11.48 -14.90 -0.72
N CYS A 91 11.96 -15.64 0.29
CA CYS A 91 12.49 -15.06 1.53
C CYS A 91 13.64 -14.06 1.29
N LYS A 92 14.45 -14.22 0.23
CA LYS A 92 15.56 -13.29 -0.04
C LYS A 92 15.03 -11.93 -0.47
N THR A 93 13.99 -11.91 -1.30
CA THR A 93 13.33 -10.67 -1.72
C THR A 93 12.67 -9.96 -0.55
N ILE A 94 11.93 -10.67 0.30
CA ILE A 94 11.32 -10.10 1.51
C ILE A 94 12.38 -9.51 2.45
N LYS A 95 13.48 -10.24 2.70
CA LYS A 95 14.61 -9.74 3.52
C LYS A 95 15.28 -8.51 2.92
N LYS A 96 15.42 -8.45 1.59
CA LYS A 96 15.99 -7.29 0.90
C LYS A 96 15.10 -6.07 1.06
N GLU A 97 13.80 -6.22 0.87
CA GLU A 97 12.83 -5.13 1.00
C GLU A 97 12.71 -4.65 2.45
N PHE A 98 12.77 -5.56 3.43
CA PHE A 98 12.84 -5.20 4.83
C PHE A 98 14.10 -4.39 5.18
N LYS A 99 15.27 -4.80 4.66
CA LYS A 99 16.51 -4.03 4.84
C LYS A 99 16.41 -2.63 4.24
N LEU A 100 15.76 -2.50 3.08
CA LEU A 100 15.51 -1.21 2.45
C LEU A 100 14.61 -0.33 3.34
N ALA A 101 13.53 -0.90 3.88
CA ALA A 101 12.63 -0.22 4.83
C ALA A 101 13.40 0.28 6.06
N CYS A 102 14.22 -0.58 6.69
CA CYS A 102 15.04 -0.24 7.86
C CYS A 102 16.20 0.73 7.58
N GLY A 103 16.45 1.09 6.32
CA GLY A 103 17.32 2.21 5.97
C GLY A 103 16.79 3.55 6.47
N ASN A 104 15.47 3.65 6.70
CA ASN A 104 14.80 4.85 7.23
C ASN A 104 14.63 4.73 8.75
N SER A 105 15.02 5.78 9.49
CA SER A 105 15.11 5.73 10.96
C SER A 105 13.79 5.49 11.65
N ASP A 106 12.71 6.06 11.13
CA ASP A 106 11.38 6.01 11.74
C ASP A 106 10.75 4.63 11.51
N VAL A 107 10.91 4.11 10.29
CA VAL A 107 10.48 2.77 9.88
C VAL A 107 11.22 1.70 10.69
N LYS A 108 12.54 1.85 10.89
CA LYS A 108 13.36 0.92 11.68
C LYS A 108 12.88 0.79 13.14
N LYS A 109 12.33 1.86 13.71
CA LYS A 109 11.81 1.88 15.09
C LYS A 109 10.35 1.41 15.19
N SER A 110 9.68 1.23 14.06
CA SER A 110 8.27 0.86 14.03
C SER A 110 8.06 -0.59 14.45
N SER A 111 7.29 -0.80 15.52
CA SER A 111 6.88 -2.14 15.96
C SER A 111 6.04 -2.85 14.89
N LEU A 112 5.27 -2.11 14.10
CA LEU A 112 4.44 -2.65 13.02
C LEU A 112 5.28 -3.47 12.03
N ILE A 113 6.38 -2.87 11.57
CA ILE A 113 7.31 -3.45 10.60
C ILE A 113 7.99 -4.71 11.17
N TRP A 114 8.41 -4.66 12.44
CA TRP A 114 9.04 -5.81 13.10
C TRP A 114 8.07 -6.96 13.31
N ASN A 115 6.84 -6.67 13.76
CA ASN A 115 5.83 -7.70 13.98
C ASN A 115 5.54 -8.46 12.68
N THR A 116 5.32 -7.77 11.56
CA THR A 116 5.08 -8.42 10.26
C THR A 116 6.22 -9.35 9.83
N ILE A 117 7.48 -8.99 10.11
CA ILE A 117 8.62 -9.87 9.78
C ILE A 117 8.76 -11.03 10.76
N ILE A 118 8.46 -10.82 12.05
CA ILE A 118 8.47 -11.89 13.06
C ILE A 118 7.39 -12.92 12.72
N ASP A 119 6.17 -12.47 12.44
CA ASP A 119 5.05 -13.33 12.06
C ASP A 119 5.40 -14.15 10.82
N TYR A 120 5.92 -13.50 9.78
CA TYR A 120 6.41 -14.18 8.57
C TYR A 120 7.49 -15.22 8.89
N ALA A 121 8.46 -14.91 9.76
CA ALA A 121 9.52 -15.84 10.11
C ALA A 121 8.99 -17.07 10.86
N GLN A 122 8.06 -16.87 11.81
CA GLN A 122 7.44 -17.96 12.56
C GLN A 122 6.65 -18.91 11.66
N GLU A 123 5.94 -18.39 10.67
CA GLU A 123 5.19 -19.22 9.70
C GLU A 123 6.10 -20.02 8.75
N ASN A 124 7.35 -19.57 8.55
CA ASN A 124 8.28 -20.18 7.60
C ASN A 124 9.41 -21.01 8.24
N ASP A 125 9.64 -20.91 9.56
CA ASP A 125 10.62 -21.75 10.28
C ASP A 125 10.14 -23.22 10.47
N HIS A 126 8.88 -23.50 10.14
CA HIS A 126 8.28 -24.85 10.23
C HIS A 126 8.19 -25.59 8.88
N LYS A 127 8.76 -25.04 7.80
CA LYS A 127 8.80 -25.66 6.46
C LYS A 127 10.22 -26.03 6.06
#